data_AF-M8BI34-F1
#
_entry.id   AF-M8BI34-F1
#
_cell.length_a   1.000
_cell.length_b   1.000
_cell.length_c   1.000
_cell.angle_alpha   90.00
_cell.angle_beta   90.00
_cell.angle_gamma   90.00
#
_symmetry.space_group_name_H-M   'P 1'
#
loop_
_entity.id
_entity.type
_entity.pdbx_description
1 polymer ?
#
loop_
_entity_poly.entity_id
_entity_poly.type
_entity_poly.pdbx_seq_one_letter_code
_entity_poly.pdbx_strand_id
1 'polypeptide(L)' 'MAAWGRGNAAGMFKYNSTFHDVAWVSKGGYKKCVVSPKGYAPVYRNGYDAVALPRGTHYFICGVPGHCSAGMKLAVTVY' A
#
# COMPACT_ATOMS: atom_id res chain seq x y z
N MET A 1 -10.17 0.55 -21.35
CA MET A 1 -9.46 -0.74 -21.52
C MET A 1 -8.09 -0.60 -20.86
N ALA A 2 -7.76 -1.41 -19.85
CA ALA A 2 -6.40 -1.46 -19.30
C ALA A 2 -5.82 -2.83 -19.66
N ALA A 3 -4.80 -2.85 -20.51
CA ALA A 3 -4.16 -4.05 -21.01
C ALA A 3 -3.30 -4.70 -19.92
N TRP A 4 -3.53 -5.98 -19.65
CA TRP A 4 -2.73 -6.78 -18.72
C TRP A 4 -1.58 -7.42 -19.50
N GLY A 5 -0.40 -6.81 -19.44
CA GLY A 5 0.85 -7.38 -19.93
C GLY A 5 1.45 -8.33 -18.88
N ARG A 6 1.84 -9.53 -19.32
CA ARG A 6 2.40 -10.59 -18.48
C ARG A 6 3.72 -10.11 -17.85
N GLY A 7 3.77 -10.02 -16.52
CA GLY A 7 5.05 -9.86 -15.82
C GLY A 7 4.96 -9.25 -14.42
N ASN A 8 4.18 -8.19 -14.21
CA ASN A 8 4.00 -7.55 -12.90
C ASN A 8 2.67 -6.78 -12.92
N ALA A 9 1.73 -7.10 -12.02
CA ALA A 9 0.54 -6.28 -11.87
C ALA A 9 0.95 -4.96 -11.20
N ALA A 10 0.65 -3.81 -11.82
CA ALA A 10 0.90 -2.52 -11.19
C ALA A 10 -0.38 -2.03 -10.51
N GLY A 11 -0.34 -1.81 -9.19
CA GLY A 11 -1.38 -1.12 -8.45
C GLY A 11 -1.17 0.38 -8.53
N MET A 12 -2.22 1.14 -8.86
CA MET A 12 -2.19 2.60 -8.86
C MET A 12 -2.91 3.15 -7.63
N PHE A 13 -2.18 3.86 -6.78
CA PHE A 13 -2.74 4.53 -5.61
C PHE A 13 -2.90 6.02 -5.89
N LYS A 14 -4.14 6.51 -5.85
CA LYS A 14 -4.45 7.94 -5.99
C LYS A 14 -5.02 8.45 -4.66
N TYR A 15 -4.42 9.49 -4.11
CA TYR A 15 -4.83 10.07 -2.83
C TYR A 15 -4.34 11.51 -2.70
N ASN A 16 -4.95 12.28 -1.80
CA ASN A 16 -4.44 13.60 -1.45
C ASN A 16 -3.18 13.44 -0.58
N SER A 17 -2.00 13.71 -1.15
CA SER A 17 -0.69 13.53 -0.50
C SER A 17 -0.43 14.48 0.67
N THR A 18 -1.26 15.52 0.86
CA THR A 18 -1.23 16.36 2.06
C THR A 18 -1.74 15.62 3.29
N PHE A 19 -2.70 14.71 3.12
CA PHE A 19 -3.42 14.05 4.23
C PHE A 19 -3.18 12.54 4.32
N HIS A 20 -2.64 11.93 3.28
CA HIS A 20 -2.51 10.49 3.21
C HIS A 20 -1.14 10.09 2.64
N ASP A 21 -0.76 8.87 2.97
CA ASP A 21 0.37 8.14 2.41
C ASP A 21 -0.03 6.68 2.20
N VAL A 22 0.83 5.93 1.52
CA VAL A 22 0.67 4.49 1.33
C VAL A 22 1.92 3.79 1.84
N ALA A 23 1.79 3.00 2.90
CA ALA A 23 2.86 2.16 3.43
C ALA A 23 2.62 0.69 3.07
N TRP A 24 3.57 0.06 2.38
CA TRP A 24 3.54 -1.38 2.12
C TRP A 24 4.10 -2.12 3.33
N VAL A 25 3.24 -2.86 4.03
CA VAL A 25 3.55 -3.49 5.31
C VAL A 25 3.41 -5.01 5.26
N SER A 26 3.94 -5.67 6.29
CA SER A 26 3.67 -7.10 6.52
C SER A 26 2.21 -7.32 6.96
N LYS A 27 1.74 -8.57 6.89
CA LYS A 27 0.43 -8.97 7.45
C LYS A 27 0.28 -8.58 8.93
N GLY A 28 1.36 -8.67 9.71
CA GLY A 28 1.38 -8.25 11.11
C GLY A 28 1.23 -6.74 11.26
N GLY A 29 1.96 -5.96 10.45
CA GLY A 29 1.84 -4.51 10.39
C GLY A 29 0.45 -4.05 9.98
N TYR A 30 -0.16 -4.70 9.00
CA TYR A 30 -1.54 -4.43 8.57
C TYR A 30 -2.57 -4.65 9.69
N LYS A 31 -2.46 -5.76 10.44
CA LYS A 31 -3.37 -6.07 11.53
C LYS A 31 -3.24 -5.09 12.70
N LYS A 32 -2.01 -4.65 12.99
CA LYS A 32 -1.69 -3.79 14.13
C LYS A 32 -1.67 -2.29 13.77
N CYS A 33 -1.86 -1.95 12.49
CA CYS A 33 -1.67 -0.60 11.97
C CYS A 33 -0.28 -0.02 12.30
N VAL A 34 0.76 -0.83 12.07
CA VAL A 34 2.16 -0.44 12.32
C VAL A 34 2.97 -0.52 11.04
N VAL A 35 3.67 0.57 10.73
CA VAL A 35 4.72 0.62 9.70
C VAL A 35 6.01 0.10 10.32
N SER A 36 6.31 -1.20 10.15
CA SER A 36 7.44 -1.89 10.78
C SER A 36 8.31 -2.67 9.78
N PRO A 37 9.64 -2.69 9.98
CA PRO A 37 10.42 -1.79 10.83
C PRO A 37 10.49 -0.37 10.23
N LYS A 38 10.55 0.66 11.10
CA LYS A 38 10.75 2.06 10.68
C LYS A 38 11.94 2.14 9.72
N GLY A 39 11.70 2.60 8.50
CA GLY A 39 12.73 2.79 7.47
C GLY A 39 12.89 1.65 6.46
N TYR A 40 12.27 0.48 6.66
CA TYR A 40 12.36 -0.64 5.72
C TYR A 40 11.08 -0.88 4.93
N ALA A 41 9.92 -0.51 5.49
CA ALA A 41 8.67 -0.53 4.76
C ALA A 41 8.68 0.60 3.70
N PRO A 42 8.46 0.29 2.40
CA PRO A 42 8.25 1.32 1.40
C PRO A 42 7.06 2.20 1.80
N VAL A 43 7.29 3.51 1.89
CA VAL A 43 6.21 4.48 2.11
C VAL A 43 6.21 5.48 0.97
N TYR A 44 5.06 5.52 0.30
CA TYR A 44 4.82 6.35 -0.87
C TYR A 44 4.00 7.58 -0.48
N ARG A 45 4.33 8.73 -1.07
CA ARG A 45 3.80 10.05 -0.67
C ARG A 45 3.49 11.01 -1.83
N ASN A 46 3.53 10.55 -3.08
CA ASN A 46 3.36 11.46 -4.22
C ASN A 46 1.88 11.72 -4.57
N GLY A 47 0.93 10.95 -4.01
CA GLY A 47 -0.51 11.07 -4.29
C GLY A 47 -0.99 10.38 -5.58
N TYR A 48 -0.06 9.78 -6.32
CA TYR A 48 -0.23 9.08 -7.60
C TYR A 48 0.84 7.98 -7.76
N ASP A 49 0.85 7.00 -6.86
CA ASP A 49 1.91 6.00 -6.79
C ASP A 49 1.57 4.77 -7.63
N ALA A 50 2.44 4.46 -8.59
CA ALA A 50 2.42 3.19 -9.31
C ALA A 50 3.33 2.19 -8.58
N VAL A 51 2.74 1.12 -8.04
CA VAL A 51 3.45 0.10 -7.26
C VAL A 51 3.42 -1.22 -8.01
N ALA A 52 4.59 -1.74 -8.37
CA ALA A 52 4.69 -3.09 -8.94
C ALA A 52 4.43 -4.15 -7.86
N LEU A 53 3.47 -5.03 -8.13
CA LEU A 53 3.03 -6.09 -7.23
C LEU A 53 3.44 -7.46 -7.79
N PRO A 54 4.39 -8.15 -7.16
CA PRO A 54 4.69 -9.55 -7.45
C PRO A 54 3.47 -10.45 -7.20
N ARG A 55 3.52 -11.72 -7.60
CA ARG A 55 2.51 -12.70 -7.17
C ARG A 55 2.44 -12.79 -5.65
N GLY A 56 1.24 -12.98 -5.11
CA GLY A 56 1.00 -13.11 -3.67
C GLY A 56 0.10 -12.01 -3.11
N THR A 57 -0.06 -12.01 -1.78
CA THR A 57 -0.89 -11.03 -1.06
C THR A 57 -0.03 -9.94 -0.45
N HIS A 58 -0.35 -8.70 -0.80
CA HIS A 58 0.31 -7.48 -0.37
C HIS A 58 -0.62 -6.65 0.50
N TYR A 59 -0.07 -6.03 1.54
CA TYR A 59 -0.84 -5.26 2.51
C TYR A 59 -0.37 -3.82 2.54
N PHE A 60 -1.32 -2.90 2.46
CA PHE A 60 -1.10 -1.48 2.43
C PHE A 60 -1.91 -0.80 3.53
N ILE A 61 -1.34 0.22 4.16
CA ILE A 61 -2.03 1.06 5.14
C ILE A 61 -1.71 2.53 4.88
N CYS A 62 -2.55 3.44 5.36
CA CYS A 62 -2.13 4.81 5.61
C CYS A 62 -1.45 4.90 6.98
N GLY A 63 -0.22 5.40 7.02
CA GLY A 63 0.60 5.59 8.22
C GLY A 63 0.26 6.86 9.00
N VAL A 64 -0.57 7.75 8.47
CA VAL A 64 -1.05 8.95 9.18
C VAL A 64 -1.81 8.52 10.45
N PRO A 65 -1.53 9.13 11.62
CA PRO A 65 -2.14 8.72 12.88
C PRO A 65 -3.66 8.62 12.82
N GLY A 66 -4.20 7.48 13.25
CA GLY A 66 -5.64 7.20 13.26
C GLY A 66 -6.22 6.67 11.94
N HIS A 67 -5.63 6.97 10.78
CA HIS A 67 -6.22 6.63 9.48
C HIS A 67 -6.34 5.12 9.25
N CYS A 68 -5.30 4.33 9.53
CA CYS A 68 -5.36 2.88 9.40
C CYS A 68 -6.40 2.25 10.34
N SER A 69 -6.44 2.70 11.60
CA SER A 69 -7.40 2.19 12.59
C SER A 69 -8.84 2.55 12.24
N ALA A 70 -9.06 3.68 11.57
CA ALA A 70 -10.34 4.08 11.00
C ALA A 70 -10.70 3.33 9.69
N GLY A 71 -9.87 2.39 9.24
CA GLY A 71 -10.16 1.51 8.11
C GLY A 71 -9.41 1.83 6.83
N MET A 72 -8.53 2.85 6.80
CA MET A 72 -7.72 3.18 5.62
C MET A 72 -6.56 2.19 5.43
N LYS A 73 -6.92 0.99 4.97
CA LYS A 73 -6.02 -0.13 4.75
C LYS A 73 -6.56 -1.03 3.63
N LEU A 74 -5.66 -1.63 2.86
CA LEU A 74 -6.00 -2.48 1.71
C LEU A 74 -5.16 -3.76 1.71
N ALA A 75 -5.78 -4.89 1.37
CA ALA A 75 -5.09 -6.14 1.06
C ALA A 75 -5.36 -6.50 -0.41
N VAL A 76 -4.30 -6.66 -1.20
CA VAL A 76 -4.37 -6.95 -2.64
C VAL A 76 -3.73 -8.30 -2.89
N THR A 77 -4.41 -9.19 -3.61
CA THR A 77 -3.82 -10.48 -4.03
C THR A 77 -3.63 -10.48 -5.53
N VAL A 78 -2.39 -10.76 -5.97
CA VAL A 78 -2.01 -10.89 -7.37
C VAL A 78 -1.74 -12.36 -7.68
N TYR A 79 -2.40 -12.88 -8.71
CA TYR A 79 -2.40 -14.28 -9.12
C TYR A 79 -1.62 -14.58 -10.39
#